data_AF-A0AAE9GGQ9-F1
#
_entry.id   AF-A0AAE9GGQ9-F1
#
_cell.length_a   1.000
_cell.length_b   1.000
_cell.length_c   1.000
_cell.angle_alpha   90.00
_cell.angle_beta   90.00
_cell.angle_gamma   90.00
#
_symmetry.space_group_name_H-M   'P 1'
#
loop_
_entity.id
_entity.type
_entity.pdbx_description
1 polymer ?
#
loop_
_entity_poly.entity_id
_entity_poly.type
_entity_poly.pdbx_seq_one_letter_code
_entity_poly.pdbx_strand_id
1 'polypeptide(L)'
;MKERKAWIEEELAGCDFGDIRLHKRFYKFLENSSEGTGSSIPFVSQDWSSTKAAYRFLSNDRVSEKEILGGHFQSIQERCNTEMGRF
;
A
#
# COMPACT_ATOMS: atom_id res chain seq x y z
N MET A 1 -9.84 2.12 13.39
CA MET A 1 -9.34 3.11 12.39
C MET A 1 -7.89 3.53 12.66
N LYS A 2 -7.49 3.82 13.92
CA LYS A 2 -6.09 4.15 14.27
C LYS A 2 -5.08 3.03 14.00
N GLU A 3 -5.43 1.80 14.39
CA GLU A 3 -4.56 0.61 14.18
C GLU A 3 -4.34 0.30 12.70
N ARG A 4 -5.37 0.46 11.87
CA ARG A 4 -5.26 0.25 10.42
C ARG A 4 -4.34 1.28 9.76
N LYS A 5 -4.42 2.55 10.15
CA LYS A 5 -3.52 3.58 9.63
C LYS A 5 -2.08 3.30 10.01
N ALA A 6 -1.84 2.90 11.26
CA ALA A 6 -0.52 2.50 11.73
C ALA A 6 0.01 1.29 10.92
N TRP A 7 -0.80 0.26 10.71
CA TRP A 7 -0.43 -0.89 9.90
C TRP A 7 -0.10 -0.49 8.45
N ILE A 8 -0.91 0.35 7.80
CA ILE A 8 -0.62 0.82 6.43
C ILE A 8 0.69 1.61 6.39
N GLU A 9 0.93 2.48 7.38
CA GLU A 9 2.18 3.25 7.47
C GLU A 9 3.40 2.34 7.63
N GLU A 10 3.30 1.29 8.45
CA GLU A 10 4.34 0.28 8.64
C GLU A 10 4.64 -0.52 7.36
N GLU A 11 3.59 -1.00 6.67
CA GLU A 11 3.74 -1.76 5.41
C GLU A 11 4.34 -0.90 4.29
N LEU A 12 4.10 0.42 4.33
CA LEU A 12 4.58 1.37 3.33
C LEU A 12 5.92 2.02 3.69
N ALA A 13 6.45 1.81 4.89
CA ALA A 13 7.66 2.48 5.36
C ALA A 13 8.87 2.19 4.44
N GLY A 14 8.94 0.99 3.86
CA GLY A 14 9.99 0.58 2.92
C GLY A 14 9.70 0.87 1.43
N CYS A 15 8.54 1.46 1.10
CA CYS A 15 8.19 1.79 -0.28
C CYS A 15 8.80 3.14 -0.71
N ASP A 16 9.78 3.10 -1.61
CA ASP A 16 10.31 4.29 -2.29
C ASP A 16 9.79 4.35 -3.73
N PHE A 17 8.99 5.38 -4.04
CA PHE A 17 8.46 5.65 -5.38
C PHE A 17 9.15 6.85 -6.06
N GLY A 18 10.15 7.47 -5.43
CA GLY A 18 10.83 8.68 -5.93
C GLY A 18 9.95 9.93 -6.10
N ASP A 19 8.64 9.86 -5.83
CA ASP A 19 7.69 10.98 -5.84
C ASP A 19 6.67 10.82 -4.71
N ILE A 20 6.63 11.79 -3.80
CA ILE A 20 5.74 11.77 -2.63
C ILE A 20 4.25 11.70 -3.02
N ARG A 21 3.87 12.18 -4.22
CA ARG A 21 2.49 12.09 -4.71
C ARG A 21 2.11 10.67 -5.07
N LEU A 22 3.06 9.84 -5.52
CA LEU A 22 2.85 8.42 -5.78
C LEU A 22 2.67 7.68 -4.46
N HIS A 23 3.52 7.95 -3.46
CA HIS A 23 3.37 7.39 -2.13
C HIS A 23 1.99 7.71 -1.51
N LYS A 24 1.57 8.98 -1.54
CA LYS A 24 0.23 9.39 -1.06
C LYS A 24 -0.91 8.69 -1.80
N ARG A 25 -0.75 8.48 -3.11
CA ARG A 25 -1.76 7.79 -3.92
C ARG A 25 -1.83 6.31 -3.59
N PHE A 26 -0.68 5.67 -3.36
CA PHE A 26 -0.61 4.27 -2.95
C PHE A 26 -1.23 4.06 -1.57
N TYR A 27 -0.91 4.95 -0.62
CA TYR A 27 -1.55 4.96 0.71
C TYR A 27 -3.07 4.97 0.60
N LYS A 28 -3.63 5.89 -0.20
CA LYS A 28 -5.09 5.99 -0.35
C LYS A 28 -5.69 4.76 -1.02
N PHE A 29 -4.98 4.19 -1.99
CA PHE A 29 -5.39 2.94 -2.64
C PHE A 29 -5.42 1.76 -1.66
N LEU A 30 -4.40 1.60 -0.81
CA LEU A 30 -4.35 0.56 0.22
C LEU A 30 -5.39 0.77 1.31
N GLU A 31 -5.60 2.01 1.76
CA GLU A 31 -6.64 2.35 2.73
C GLU A 31 -8.01 1.86 2.23
N ASN A 32 -8.37 2.22 1.00
CA ASN A 32 -9.64 1.79 0.39
C ASN A 32 -9.69 0.26 0.17
N SER A 33 -8.62 -0.34 -0.35
CA SER A 33 -8.59 -1.78 -0.67
C SER A 33 -8.68 -2.64 0.58
N SER A 34 -8.09 -2.20 1.70
CA SER A 34 -8.17 -2.89 2.99
C SER A 34 -9.57 -2.91 3.61
N GLU A 35 -10.47 -2.01 3.18
CA GLU A 35 -11.87 -1.97 3.64
C GLU A 35 -12.77 -2.95 2.88
N GLY A 36 -12.34 -3.43 1.71
CA GLY A 36 -13.12 -4.31 0.85
C GLY A 36 -12.27 -5.39 0.22
N THR A 37 -11.47 -6.10 1.01
CA THR A 37 -10.63 -7.22 0.54
C THR A 37 -11.45 -8.18 -0.34
N GLY A 38 -10.96 -8.46 -1.54
CA GLY A 38 -11.63 -9.31 -2.53
C GLY A 38 -12.68 -8.61 -3.40
N SER A 39 -13.00 -7.34 -3.12
CA SER A 39 -13.87 -6.53 -3.97
C SER A 39 -13.09 -5.88 -5.12
N SER A 40 -13.82 -5.46 -6.16
CA SER A 40 -13.20 -4.76 -7.30
C SER A 40 -12.68 -3.36 -6.95
N ILE A 41 -11.68 -2.87 -7.69
CA ILE A 41 -11.13 -1.51 -7.52
C ILE A 41 -12.22 -0.42 -7.57
N PRO A 42 -13.16 -0.42 -8.55
CA PRO A 42 -14.24 0.55 -8.56
C PRO A 42 -15.13 0.49 -7.32
N PHE A 43 -15.39 -0.72 -6.80
CA PHE A 43 -16.20 -0.89 -5.60
C PHE A 43 -15.52 -0.28 -4.37
N VAL A 44 -14.24 -0.56 -4.12
CA VAL A 44 -13.53 0.00 -2.95
C VAL A 44 -13.23 1.49 -3.11
N SER A 45 -13.18 2.00 -4.34
CA SER A 45 -12.86 3.42 -4.60
C SER A 45 -14.04 4.37 -4.32
N GLN A 46 -15.28 3.88 -4.32
CA GLN A 46 -16.53 4.59 -3.97
C GLN A 46 -16.86 5.87 -4.78
N ASP A 47 -15.93 6.41 -5.57
CA ASP A 47 -16.13 7.52 -6.49
C ASP A 47 -15.26 7.38 -7.76
N TRP A 48 -15.64 8.10 -8.80
CA TRP A 48 -14.97 8.01 -10.11
C TRP A 48 -13.56 8.60 -10.11
N SER A 49 -13.31 9.65 -9.33
CA SER A 49 -12.01 10.29 -9.25
C SER A 49 -10.98 9.38 -8.59
N SER A 50 -11.36 8.71 -7.49
CA SER A 50 -10.56 7.71 -6.79
C SER A 50 -10.32 6.48 -7.65
N THR A 51 -11.36 6.00 -8.36
CA THR A 51 -11.23 4.87 -9.30
C THR A 51 -10.19 5.17 -10.38
N LYS A 52 -10.26 6.35 -11.00
CA LYS A 52 -9.27 6.78 -12.00
C LYS A 52 -7.88 6.96 -11.40
N ALA A 53 -7.77 7.47 -10.18
CA ALA A 53 -6.49 7.62 -9.51
C ALA A 53 -5.82 6.26 -9.27
N ALA A 54 -6.57 5.26 -8.80
CA ALA A 54 -6.09 3.90 -8.58
C ALA A 54 -5.58 3.27 -9.88
N TYR A 55 -6.37 3.27 -10.96
CA TYR A 55 -5.92 2.72 -12.24
C TYR A 55 -4.70 3.46 -12.80
N ARG A 56 -4.67 4.80 -12.73
CA ARG A 56 -3.51 5.59 -13.16
C ARG A 56 -2.27 5.37 -12.31
N PHE A 57 -2.42 4.96 -11.05
CA PHE A 57 -1.30 4.56 -10.20
C PHE A 57 -0.74 3.22 -10.67
N LEU A 58 -1.61 2.23 -10.83
CA LEU A 58 -1.23 0.87 -11.24
C LEU A 58 -0.69 0.80 -12.67
N SER A 59 -1.10 1.72 -13.54
CA SER A 59 -0.63 1.83 -14.93
C SER A 59 0.49 2.87 -15.11
N ASN A 60 1.16 3.29 -14.04
CA ASN A 60 2.19 4.33 -14.12
C ASN A 60 3.55 3.69 -14.41
N ASP A 61 4.20 4.06 -15.52
CA ASP A 61 5.51 3.54 -15.89
C ASP A 61 6.63 3.85 -14.87
N ARG A 62 6.40 4.83 -13.98
CA ARG A 62 7.29 5.18 -12.86
C ARG A 62 7.05 4.35 -11.60
N VAL A 63 6.09 3.41 -11.63
CA VAL A 63 5.75 2.53 -10.53
C VAL A 63 5.88 1.10 -11.01
N SER A 64 6.80 0.37 -10.40
CA SER A 64 7.04 -1.04 -10.65
C SER A 64 6.50 -1.91 -9.53
N GLU A 65 6.24 -3.19 -9.84
CA GLU A 65 5.91 -4.20 -8.83
C GLU A 65 6.97 -4.25 -7.72
N LYS A 66 8.24 -4.08 -8.05
CA LYS A 66 9.35 -4.05 -7.07
C LYS A 66 9.16 -2.94 -6.04
N GLU A 67 8.79 -1.74 -6.45
CA GLU A 67 8.58 -0.60 -5.53
C GLU A 67 7.32 -0.79 -4.68
N ILE A 68 6.27 -1.42 -5.24
CA ILE A 68 5.05 -1.77 -4.52
C ILE A 68 5.34 -2.85 -3.47
N LEU A 69 5.98 -3.96 -3.84
CA LEU A 69 6.20 -5.11 -2.95
C LEU A 69 7.38 -4.94 -1.99
N GLY A 70 8.33 -4.04 -2.31
CA GLY A 70 9.53 -3.82 -1.51
C GLY A 70 9.24 -3.49 -0.05
N GLY A 71 8.29 -2.57 0.21
CA GLY A 71 7.89 -2.20 1.56
C GLY A 71 7.24 -3.37 2.32
N HIS A 72 6.38 -4.13 1.66
CA HIS A 72 5.75 -5.31 2.24
C HIS A 72 6.78 -6.37 2.64
N PHE A 73 7.76 -6.66 1.77
CA PHE A 73 8.81 -7.64 2.09
C PHE A 73 9.68 -7.18 3.25
N GLN A 74 10.03 -5.89 3.32
CA GLN A 74 10.76 -5.34 4.46
C GLN A 74 9.95 -5.48 5.75
N SER A 75 8.67 -5.09 5.75
CA SER A 75 7.79 -5.21 6.91
C SER A 75 7.61 -6.66 7.38
N ILE A 76 7.50 -7.61 6.44
CA ILE A 76 7.45 -9.05 6.77
C ILE A 76 8.78 -9.50 7.40
N GLN A 77 9.91 -9.10 6.82
CA GLN A 77 11.23 -9.46 7.35
C GLN A 77 11.43 -8.94 8.78
N GLU A 78 11.07 -7.69 9.05
CA GLU A 78 11.15 -7.07 10.38
C GLU A 78 10.29 -7.81 11.41
N ARG A 79 9.06 -8.18 11.05
CA ARG A 79 8.19 -8.99 11.92
C ARG A 79 8.78 -10.38 12.18
N CYS A 80 9.25 -11.08 11.16
CA CYS A 80 9.87 -12.40 11.31
C CYS A 80 11.10 -12.35 12.21
N ASN A 81 11.97 -11.34 12.05
CA ASN A 81 13.17 -11.18 12.89
C ASN A 81 12.81 -10.87 14.35
N THR A 82 11.78 -10.07 14.58
CA THR A 82 11.30 -9.73 15.93
C THR A 82 10.76 -10.96 16.66
N GLU A 83 10.02 -11.84 15.97
CA GLU A 83 9.53 -13.09 16.54
C GLU A 83 10.66 -14.12 16.75
N MET A 84 11.64 -14.21 15.84
CA MET A 84 12.80 -15.09 16.02
C MET A 84 13.70 -14.68 17.19
N GLY A 85 13.80 -13.39 17.51
CA GLY A 85 14.54 -12.89 18.67
C GLY A 85 13.84 -13.04 20.02
N ARG A 86 12.62 -13.60 20.05
CA ARG A 86 11.86 -13.91 21.27
C ARG A 86 12.05 -15.35 21.78
N PHE A 87 12.73 -16.20 21.00
CA PHE A 87 13.15 -17.56 21.40
C PHE A 87 14.61 -17.54 21.86
#